data_AF-A0A2K4FGF7-F1
#
_entry.id   AF-A0A2K4FGF7-F1
#
_cell.length_a   1.000
_cell.length_b   1.000
_cell.length_c   1.000
_cell.angle_alpha   90.00
_cell.angle_beta   90.00
_cell.angle_gamma   90.00
#
_symmetry.space_group_name_H-M   'P 1'
#
loop_
_entity.id
_entity.type
_entity.pdbx_description
1 polymer ?
#
loop_
_entity_poly.entity_id
_entity_poly.type
_entity_poly.pdbx_seq_one_letter_code
_entity_poly.pdbx_strand_id
1 'polypeptide(L)'
;LKNVGRMESNGVAAWLNGEALFSGLYLNELLIRLLPAEDPHPAVFDHYAATLLALAEGRPLEPLLRSFEWRLLDDLGYGFALSTDLHGEPIAADGLYRLQVDAGLERVYLLQPGLFNGAELLAMAEADWSAPGALSAAKRLMRQALAVHLGGRPLVSRELFRKP
;
A
#
# COMPACT_ATOMS: atom_id res chain seq x y z
N LEU A 1 -4.03 31.93 2.60
CA LEU A 1 -2.71 31.64 3.22
C LEU A 1 -2.93 31.41 4.70
N LYS A 2 -2.57 30.23 5.22
CA LYS A 2 -2.56 29.92 6.65
C LYS A 2 -1.16 30.27 7.20
N ASN A 3 -1.09 30.95 8.34
CA ASN A 3 0.18 31.30 9.00
C ASN A 3 0.40 30.38 10.21
N VAL A 4 1.65 29.95 10.42
CA VAL A 4 2.02 29.16 11.60
C VAL A 4 2.12 30.10 12.81
N GLY A 5 1.19 29.96 13.75
CA GLY A 5 1.17 30.78 14.97
C GLY A 5 2.09 30.26 16.09
N ARG A 6 2.17 28.93 16.23
CA ARG A 6 3.01 28.25 17.23
C ARG A 6 3.40 26.87 16.70
N MET A 7 4.59 26.41 17.02
CA MET A 7 5.11 25.10 16.66
C MET A 7 5.76 24.47 17.89
N GLU A 8 5.34 23.27 18.25
CA GLU A 8 5.88 22.49 19.36
C GLU A 8 6.14 21.07 18.88
N SER A 9 7.22 20.45 19.37
CA SER A 9 7.49 19.04 19.10
C SER A 9 6.62 18.18 20.00
N ASN A 10 5.89 17.24 19.41
CA ASN A 10 5.17 16.24 20.18
C ASN A 10 6.03 14.96 20.27
N GLY A 11 6.76 14.81 21.37
CA GLY A 11 7.59 13.63 21.64
C GLY A 11 8.96 13.62 20.97
N VAL A 12 9.63 12.46 21.02
CA VAL A 12 10.94 12.21 20.42
C VAL A 12 10.77 11.80 18.96
N ALA A 13 11.56 12.38 18.07
CA ALA A 13 11.54 12.04 16.65
C ALA A 13 11.86 10.54 16.44
N ALA A 14 11.10 9.88 15.57
CA ALA A 14 11.44 8.54 15.08
C ALA A 14 12.67 8.63 14.18
N TRP A 15 13.80 8.09 14.62
CA TRP A 15 15.04 8.10 13.86
C TRP A 15 15.04 6.96 12.84
N LEU A 16 14.72 7.28 11.59
CA LEU A 16 14.75 6.34 10.47
C LEU A 16 16.12 6.36 9.79
N ASN A 17 16.65 5.17 9.48
CA ASN A 17 17.94 5.01 8.83
C ASN A 17 17.84 3.99 7.68
N GLY A 18 18.72 4.09 6.69
CA GLY A 18 18.79 3.16 5.57
C GLY A 18 17.46 2.98 4.84
N GLU A 19 17.05 1.73 4.60
CA GLU A 19 15.80 1.42 3.88
C GLU A 19 14.54 1.89 4.64
N ALA A 20 14.59 2.02 5.97
CA ALA A 20 13.47 2.57 6.75
C ALA A 20 13.27 4.06 6.47
N LEU A 21 14.37 4.81 6.25
CA LEU A 21 14.30 6.22 5.85
C LEU A 21 13.67 6.37 4.46
N PHE A 22 14.12 5.55 3.50
CA PHE A 22 13.54 5.55 2.15
C PHE A 22 12.06 5.16 2.16
N SER A 23 11.68 4.24 3.06
CA SER A 23 10.29 3.84 3.29
C SER A 23 9.46 5.02 3.82
N GLY A 24 9.97 5.77 4.80
CA GLY A 24 9.30 6.98 5.29
C GLY A 24 9.11 8.04 4.20
N LEU A 25 10.13 8.28 3.37
CA LEU A 25 10.03 9.19 2.21
C LEU A 25 9.02 8.70 1.16
N TYR A 26 8.93 7.38 0.96
CA TYR A 26 7.92 6.76 0.09
C TYR A 26 6.49 7.01 0.60
N LEU A 27 6.25 6.82 1.89
CA LEU A 27 4.95 7.11 2.50
C LEU A 27 4.58 8.60 2.37
N ASN A 28 5.54 9.50 2.60
CA ASN A 28 5.31 10.93 2.44
C ASN A 28 4.92 11.30 1.01
N GLU A 29 5.62 10.73 0.02
CA GLU A 29 5.33 11.00 -1.38
C GLU A 29 3.93 10.49 -1.78
N LEU A 30 3.51 9.31 -1.29
CA LEU A 30 2.15 8.82 -1.50
C LEU A 30 1.11 9.80 -0.94
N LEU A 31 1.27 10.22 0.32
CA LEU A 31 0.35 11.15 0.97
C LEU A 31 0.25 12.48 0.22
N ILE A 32 1.39 13.07 -0.16
CA ILE A 32 1.43 14.34 -0.90
C ILE A 32 0.74 14.25 -2.26
N ARG A 33 0.80 13.08 -2.92
CA ARG A 33 0.25 12.90 -4.26
C ARG A 33 -1.21 12.47 -4.29
N LEU A 34 -1.68 11.78 -3.25
CA LEU A 34 -2.99 11.14 -3.26
C LEU A 34 -4.00 11.83 -2.34
N LEU A 35 -3.57 12.47 -1.25
CA LEU A 35 -4.52 13.15 -0.37
C LEU A 35 -4.96 14.50 -0.95
N PRO A 36 -6.27 14.81 -0.95
CA PRO A 36 -6.75 16.13 -1.30
C PRO A 36 -6.31 17.17 -0.24
N ALA A 37 -6.05 18.38 -0.71
CA ALA A 37 -5.70 19.47 0.19
C ALA A 37 -6.89 19.86 1.06
N GLU A 38 -6.63 20.05 2.35
CA GLU A 38 -7.62 20.49 3.35
C GLU A 38 -8.75 19.49 3.67
N ASP A 39 -8.59 18.22 3.29
CA ASP A 39 -9.51 17.15 3.65
C ASP A 39 -8.95 16.33 4.85
N PRO A 40 -9.70 16.18 5.96
CA PRO A 40 -9.19 15.49 7.13
C PRO A 40 -9.26 13.96 7.00
N HIS A 41 -8.10 13.30 7.09
CA HIS A 41 -7.95 11.84 7.12
C HIS A 41 -7.31 11.35 8.44
N PRO A 42 -8.01 11.42 9.59
CA PRO A 42 -7.43 11.12 10.90
C PRO A 42 -6.98 9.66 11.05
N ALA A 43 -7.72 8.71 10.48
CA ALA A 43 -7.34 7.29 10.53
C ALA A 43 -6.04 7.01 9.75
N VAL A 44 -5.84 7.67 8.60
CA VAL A 44 -4.59 7.60 7.84
C VAL A 44 -3.45 8.25 8.62
N PHE A 45 -3.70 9.37 9.28
CA PHE A 45 -2.70 10.04 10.13
C PHE A 45 -2.23 9.14 11.28
N ASP A 46 -3.15 8.52 12.02
CA ASP A 46 -2.80 7.61 13.11
C ASP A 46 -2.02 6.39 12.61
N HIS A 47 -2.45 5.82 11.48
CA HIS A 47 -1.77 4.68 10.87
C HIS A 47 -0.37 5.05 10.34
N TYR A 48 -0.22 6.25 9.78
CA TYR A 48 1.08 6.80 9.36
C TYR A 48 2.04 6.93 10.55
N ALA A 49 1.59 7.54 11.64
CA ALA A 49 2.40 7.70 12.85
C ALA A 49 2.84 6.35 13.44
N ALA A 50 1.92 5.39 13.52
CA ALA A 50 2.22 4.03 13.97
C ALA A 50 3.22 3.32 13.03
N THR A 51 3.08 3.52 11.71
CA THR A 51 3.99 2.94 10.71
C THR A 51 5.41 3.50 10.85
N LEU A 52 5.57 4.81 11.03
CA LEU A 52 6.89 5.41 11.26
C LEU A 52 7.57 4.89 12.52
N LEU A 53 6.80 4.72 13.61
CA LEU A 53 7.34 4.16 14.85
C LEU A 53 7.80 2.72 14.63
N ALA A 54 6.98 1.88 14.00
CA ALA A 54 7.31 0.50 13.69
C ALA A 54 8.54 0.37 12.77
N LEU A 55 8.70 1.29 11.81
CA LEU A 55 9.89 1.38 10.96
C LEU A 55 11.15 1.73 11.78
N ALA A 56 11.04 2.66 12.73
CA ALA A 56 12.13 3.04 13.61
C ALA A 56 12.53 1.91 14.59
N GLU A 57 11.56 1.09 15.00
CA GLU A 57 11.78 -0.13 15.79
C GLU A 57 12.43 -1.27 14.99
N GLY A 58 12.63 -1.12 13.67
CA GLY A 58 13.25 -2.13 12.83
C GLY A 58 12.34 -3.31 12.48
N ARG A 59 11.02 -3.14 12.57
CA ARG A 59 10.07 -4.17 12.12
C ARG A 59 10.15 -4.38 10.59
N PRO A 60 9.73 -5.56 10.07
CA PRO A 60 9.81 -5.85 8.65
C PRO A 60 9.14 -4.78 7.77
N LEU A 61 9.91 -4.22 6.83
CA LEU A 61 9.48 -3.09 6.00
C LEU A 61 8.30 -3.42 5.10
N GLU A 62 8.39 -4.52 4.34
CA GLU A 62 7.39 -4.80 3.30
C GLU A 62 5.97 -4.99 3.86
N PRO A 63 5.73 -5.78 4.94
CA PRO A 63 4.42 -5.88 5.57
C PRO A 63 3.84 -4.52 6.02
N LEU A 64 4.66 -3.68 6.65
CA LEU A 64 4.25 -2.34 7.10
C LEU A 64 3.82 -1.47 5.91
N LEU A 65 4.61 -1.47 4.84
CA LEU A 65 4.31 -0.71 3.64
C LEU A 65 3.03 -1.20 2.96
N ARG A 66 2.82 -2.52 2.85
CA ARG A 66 1.61 -3.08 2.24
C ARG A 66 0.36 -2.75 3.06
N SER A 67 0.43 -2.86 4.38
CA SER A 67 -0.66 -2.48 5.28
C SER A 67 -1.02 -1.01 5.10
N PHE A 68 -0.02 -0.12 5.06
CA PHE A 68 -0.25 1.30 4.90
C PHE A 68 -0.89 1.65 3.56
N GLU A 69 -0.35 1.11 2.46
CA GLU A 69 -0.89 1.34 1.12
C GLU A 69 -2.35 0.87 0.99
N TRP A 70 -2.66 -0.28 1.57
CA TRP A 70 -4.03 -0.81 1.60
C TRP A 70 -4.96 0.15 2.34
N ARG A 71 -4.57 0.57 3.56
CA ARG A 71 -5.37 1.47 4.38
C ARG A 71 -5.57 2.83 3.71
N LEU A 72 -4.56 3.32 3.00
CA LEU A 72 -4.66 4.56 2.23
C LEU A 72 -5.67 4.43 1.07
N LEU A 73 -5.64 3.33 0.31
CA LEU A 73 -6.60 3.09 -0.76
C LEU A 73 -8.03 2.94 -0.22
N ASP A 74 -8.20 2.19 0.87
CA ASP A 74 -9.48 1.99 1.54
C ASP A 74 -10.09 3.32 2.01
N ASP A 75 -9.29 4.17 2.67
CA ASP A 75 -9.72 5.48 3.17
C ASP A 75 -10.07 6.46 2.04
N LEU A 76 -9.41 6.35 0.89
CA LEU A 76 -9.72 7.11 -0.33
C LEU A 76 -10.92 6.55 -1.13
N GLY A 77 -11.52 5.45 -0.68
CA GLY A 77 -12.65 4.81 -1.36
C GLY A 77 -12.26 3.97 -2.58
N TYR A 78 -10.99 3.61 -2.71
CA TYR A 78 -10.44 2.77 -3.78
C TYR A 78 -10.09 1.35 -3.31
N GLY A 79 -10.56 0.96 -2.12
CA GLY A 79 -10.43 -0.40 -1.61
C GLY A 79 -11.21 -1.41 -2.45
N PHE A 80 -10.74 -2.67 -2.44
CA PHE A 80 -11.41 -3.79 -3.11
C PHE A 80 -11.26 -5.07 -2.28
N ALA A 81 -12.06 -6.09 -2.54
CA ALA A 81 -11.97 -7.36 -1.80
C ALA A 81 -10.80 -8.22 -2.29
N LEU A 82 -10.11 -8.90 -1.36
CA LEU A 82 -9.09 -9.91 -1.66
C LEU A 82 -9.60 -11.35 -1.54
N SER A 83 -10.75 -11.55 -0.89
CA SER A 83 -11.38 -12.85 -0.65
C SER A 83 -12.59 -13.10 -1.56
N THR A 84 -13.01 -12.09 -2.33
CA THR A 84 -14.15 -12.17 -3.25
C THR A 84 -13.79 -11.46 -4.55
N ASP A 85 -14.24 -12.02 -5.67
CA ASP A 85 -14.08 -11.42 -6.98
C ASP A 85 -15.15 -10.33 -7.24
N LEU A 86 -15.04 -9.65 -8.38
CA LEU A 86 -15.93 -8.54 -8.76
C LEU A 86 -17.38 -8.98 -9.04
N HIS A 87 -17.63 -10.28 -9.15
CA HIS A 87 -18.97 -10.85 -9.30
C HIS A 87 -19.57 -11.29 -7.96
N GLY A 88 -18.83 -11.16 -6.85
CA GLY A 88 -19.27 -11.62 -5.53
C GLY A 88 -18.93 -13.09 -5.24
N GLU A 89 -18.17 -13.76 -6.11
CA GLU A 89 -17.78 -15.14 -5.90
C GLU A 89 -16.51 -15.24 -5.05
N PRO A 90 -16.40 -16.23 -4.13
CA PRO A 90 -15.19 -16.42 -3.34
C PRO A 90 -13.95 -16.66 -4.22
N ILE A 91 -12.82 -16.07 -3.83
CA ILE A 91 -11.53 -16.34 -4.47
C ILE A 91 -11.14 -17.80 -4.20
N ALA A 92 -11.09 -18.61 -5.26
CA ALA A 92 -10.54 -19.97 -5.24
C ALA A 92 -9.01 -19.94 -5.24
N ALA A 93 -8.38 -20.71 -4.34
CA ALA A 93 -6.92 -20.75 -4.15
C ALA A 93 -6.14 -21.19 -5.40
N ASP A 94 -6.72 -22.07 -6.22
CA ASP A 94 -6.17 -22.55 -7.49
C ASP A 94 -6.51 -21.64 -8.69
N GLY A 95 -7.27 -20.57 -8.45
CA GLY A 95 -7.69 -19.62 -9.47
C GLY A 95 -6.60 -18.63 -9.87
N LEU A 96 -6.80 -18.02 -11.04
CA LEU A 96 -6.02 -16.90 -11.53
C LEU A 96 -6.90 -15.66 -11.64
N TYR A 97 -6.38 -14.51 -11.24
CA TYR A 97 -7.15 -13.27 -11.17
C TYR A 97 -6.40 -12.10 -11.78
N ARG A 98 -7.13 -11.19 -12.41
CA ARG A 98 -6.63 -9.88 -12.86
C ARG A 98 -7.26 -8.79 -12.00
N LEU A 99 -6.48 -7.79 -11.61
CA LEU A 99 -7.04 -6.59 -10.99
C LEU A 99 -7.67 -5.69 -12.08
N GLN A 100 -8.95 -5.39 -11.89
CA GLN A 100 -9.66 -4.28 -12.53
C GLN A 100 -9.70 -3.14 -11.51
N VAL A 101 -8.91 -2.08 -11.70
CA VAL A 101 -8.65 -1.10 -10.63
C VAL A 101 -9.93 -0.46 -10.07
N ASP A 102 -10.94 -0.22 -10.91
CA ASP A 102 -12.21 0.38 -10.49
C ASP A 102 -13.29 -0.64 -10.06
N ALA A 103 -13.00 -1.95 -10.12
CA ALA A 103 -14.00 -3.00 -9.86
C ALA A 103 -13.55 -4.13 -8.93
N GLY A 104 -12.24 -4.35 -8.77
CA GLY A 104 -11.67 -5.43 -7.95
C GLY A 104 -11.09 -6.56 -8.77
N LEU A 105 -11.09 -7.77 -8.22
CA LEU A 105 -10.45 -8.94 -8.82
C LEU A 105 -11.39 -9.64 -9.79
N GLU A 106 -10.93 -9.95 -10.99
CA GLU A 106 -11.69 -10.71 -12.01
C GLU A 106 -11.05 -12.08 -12.19
N ARG A 107 -11.83 -13.16 -12.07
CA ARG A 107 -11.33 -14.50 -12.37
C ARG A 107 -11.06 -14.65 -13.86
N VAL A 108 -9.90 -15.20 -14.20
CA VAL A 108 -9.51 -15.50 -15.59
C VAL A 108 -9.12 -16.96 -15.74
N TYR A 109 -9.34 -17.51 -16.93
CA TYR A 109 -9.06 -18.91 -17.26
C TYR A 109 -7.91 -19.07 -18.26
N LEU A 110 -7.52 -17.99 -18.93
CA LEU A 110 -6.40 -17.97 -19.87
C LEU A 110 -5.21 -17.29 -19.22
N LEU A 111 -4.05 -17.94 -19.32
CA LEU A 111 -2.80 -17.39 -18.82
C LEU A 111 -2.42 -16.16 -19.63
N GLN A 112 -2.18 -15.05 -18.92
CA GLN A 112 -1.73 -13.78 -19.50
C GLN A 112 -0.79 -13.07 -18.51
N PRO A 113 -0.04 -12.05 -18.94
CA PRO A 113 0.81 -11.29 -18.04
C PRO A 113 0.02 -10.57 -16.95
N GLY A 114 0.60 -10.44 -15.76
CA GLY A 114 0.06 -9.61 -14.68
C GLY A 114 -1.00 -10.26 -13.79
N LEU A 115 -1.24 -11.57 -13.92
CA LEU A 115 -2.20 -12.30 -13.09
C LEU A 115 -1.69 -12.55 -11.66
N PHE A 116 -2.64 -12.70 -10.74
CA PHE A 116 -2.43 -13.04 -9.34
C PHE A 116 -2.98 -14.43 -9.07
N ASN A 117 -2.26 -15.22 -8.28
CA ASN A 117 -2.74 -16.52 -7.86
C ASN A 117 -3.71 -16.36 -6.67
N GLY A 118 -4.78 -17.16 -6.65
CA GLY A 118 -5.78 -17.12 -5.58
C GLY A 118 -5.20 -17.38 -4.19
N ALA A 119 -4.27 -18.34 -4.06
CA ALA A 119 -3.64 -18.64 -2.78
C ALA A 119 -2.82 -17.45 -2.24
N GLU A 120 -2.14 -16.70 -3.12
CA GLU A 120 -1.41 -15.48 -2.74
C GLU A 120 -2.39 -14.39 -2.28
N LEU A 121 -3.51 -14.21 -2.98
CA LEU A 121 -4.55 -13.23 -2.64
C LEU A 121 -5.22 -13.54 -1.30
N LEU A 122 -5.54 -14.82 -1.06
CA LEU A 122 -6.12 -15.27 0.21
C LEU A 122 -5.13 -15.09 1.37
N ALA A 123 -3.85 -15.42 1.16
CA ALA A 123 -2.82 -15.16 2.16
C ALA A 123 -2.70 -13.67 2.49
N MET A 124 -2.78 -12.79 1.49
CA MET A 124 -2.83 -11.35 1.70
C MET A 124 -4.07 -10.90 2.49
N ALA A 125 -5.25 -11.50 2.21
CA ALA A 125 -6.50 -11.18 2.90
C ALA A 125 -6.41 -11.48 4.41
N GLU A 126 -5.72 -12.56 4.78
CA GLU A 126 -5.47 -12.97 6.17
C GLU A 126 -4.21 -12.33 6.78
N ALA A 127 -3.53 -11.44 6.05
CA ALA A 127 -2.25 -10.87 6.41
C ALA A 127 -1.16 -11.92 6.74
N ASP A 128 -1.22 -13.11 6.12
CA ASP A 128 -0.19 -14.13 6.19
C ASP A 128 0.95 -13.82 5.21
N TRP A 129 1.86 -12.97 5.66
CA TRP A 129 3.06 -12.59 4.90
C TRP A 129 4.14 -13.68 4.86
N SER A 130 3.95 -14.79 5.59
CA SER A 130 4.87 -15.92 5.55
C SER A 130 4.62 -16.85 4.37
N ALA A 131 3.41 -16.79 3.79
CA ALA A 131 3.04 -17.56 2.62
C ALA A 131 3.94 -17.24 1.41
N PRO A 132 4.43 -18.27 0.69
CA PRO A 132 5.26 -18.07 -0.49
C PRO A 132 4.56 -17.19 -1.53
N GLY A 133 5.26 -16.16 -2.03
CA GLY A 133 4.75 -15.28 -3.09
C GLY A 133 3.85 -14.14 -2.60
N ALA A 134 3.23 -14.24 -1.41
CA ALA A 134 2.24 -13.27 -0.92
C ALA A 134 2.75 -11.82 -0.89
N LEU A 135 3.96 -11.57 -0.35
CA LEU A 135 4.54 -10.21 -0.33
C LEU A 135 4.84 -9.67 -1.73
N SER A 136 5.33 -10.53 -2.64
CA SER A 136 5.63 -10.14 -4.02
C SER A 136 4.33 -9.83 -4.80
N ALA A 137 3.30 -10.65 -4.61
CA ALA A 137 1.96 -10.42 -5.14
C ALA A 137 1.38 -9.11 -4.61
N ALA A 138 1.43 -8.89 -3.29
CA ALA A 138 0.94 -7.65 -2.66
C ALA A 138 1.63 -6.41 -3.20
N LYS A 139 2.97 -6.46 -3.34
CA LYS A 139 3.75 -5.34 -3.90
C LYS A 139 3.37 -5.01 -5.34
N ARG A 140 3.12 -6.04 -6.16
CA ARG A 140 2.64 -5.88 -7.54
C ARG A 140 1.21 -5.33 -7.57
N LEU A 141 0.33 -5.87 -6.74
CA LEU A 141 -1.07 -5.48 -6.67
C LEU A 141 -1.21 -4.02 -6.25
N MET A 142 -0.55 -3.61 -5.16
CA MET A 142 -0.55 -2.22 -4.69
C MET A 142 0.07 -1.27 -5.70
N ARG A 143 1.12 -1.71 -6.42
CA ARG A 143 1.68 -0.91 -7.51
C ARG A 143 0.66 -0.66 -8.62
N GLN A 144 -0.12 -1.67 -9.01
CA GLN A 144 -1.15 -1.54 -10.04
C GLN A 144 -2.30 -0.64 -9.57
N ALA A 145 -2.81 -0.88 -8.36
CA ALA A 145 -3.90 -0.10 -7.78
C ALA A 145 -3.53 1.39 -7.64
N LEU A 146 -2.39 1.70 -7.03
CA LEU A 146 -1.94 3.09 -6.83
C LEU A 146 -1.61 3.80 -8.15
N ALA A 147 -1.15 3.08 -9.18
CA ALA A 147 -0.67 3.71 -10.42
C ALA A 147 -1.75 4.53 -11.15
N VAL A 148 -3.02 4.09 -11.10
CA VAL A 148 -4.13 4.78 -11.75
C VAL A 148 -4.39 6.14 -11.09
N HIS A 149 -4.28 6.20 -9.75
CA HIS A 149 -4.51 7.42 -8.97
C HIS A 149 -3.30 8.38 -8.96
N LEU A 150 -2.11 7.91 -9.30
CA LEU A 150 -0.89 8.73 -9.38
C LEU A 150 -0.75 9.52 -10.69
N GLY A 151 -1.72 9.44 -11.60
CA GLY A 151 -1.75 10.23 -12.83
C GLY A 151 -0.56 10.00 -13.76
N GLY A 152 -0.01 8.78 -13.78
CA GLY A 152 1.11 8.39 -14.66
C GLY A 152 2.48 8.94 -14.27
N ARG A 153 2.59 9.73 -13.19
CA ARG A 153 3.90 10.22 -12.70
C ARG A 153 4.55 9.15 -11.82
N PRO A 154 5.77 8.68 -12.12
CA PRO A 154 6.46 7.73 -11.27
C PRO A 154 6.76 8.34 -9.90
N LEU A 155 6.80 7.50 -8.86
CA LEU A 155 7.22 7.89 -7.51
C LEU A 155 8.74 7.97 -7.47
N VAL A 156 9.27 9.14 -7.13
CA VAL A 156 10.71 9.42 -7.07
C VAL A 156 11.37 8.63 -5.94
N SER A 157 10.67 8.48 -4.81
CA SER A 157 11.12 7.69 -3.66
C SER A 157 11.47 6.24 -4.01
N ARG A 158 10.87 5.66 -5.07
CA ARG A 158 11.21 4.30 -5.53
C ARG A 158 12.63 4.21 -6.09
N GLU A 159 13.18 5.31 -6.59
CA GLU A 159 14.55 5.35 -7.12
C GLU A 159 15.59 5.21 -6.00
N LEU A 160 15.26 5.63 -4.78
CA LEU A 160 16.15 5.53 -3.60
C LEU A 160 16.47 4.08 -3.22
N PHE A 161 15.59 3.13 -3.57
CA PHE A 161 15.81 1.70 -3.33
C PHE A 161 16.65 1.02 -4.41
N ARG A 162 16.96 1.71 -5.51
CA ARG A 162 17.81 1.17 -6.57
C ARG A 162 19.25 1.33 -6.11
N LYS A 163 19.84 0.26 -5.56
CA LYS A 163 21.29 0.21 -5.36
C LYS A 163 21.99 0.40 -6.71
N PRO A 164 23.09 1.17 -6.77
CA PRO A 164 23.88 1.32 -7.99
C PRO A 164 24.45 -0.02 -8.48
#